data_AF-A0A0L7KQ53-F1
#
_entry.id   AF-A0A0L7KQ53-F1
#
_cell.length_a   1.000
_cell.length_b   1.000
_cell.length_c   1.000
_cell.angle_alpha   90.00
_cell.angle_beta   90.00
_cell.angle_gamma   90.00
#
_symmetry.space_group_name_H-M   'P 1'
#
loop_
_entity.id
_entity.type
_entity.pdbx_description
1 polymer ?
#
loop_
_entity_poly.entity_id
_entity_poly.type
_entity_poly.pdbx_seq_one_letter_code
_entity_poly.pdbx_strand_id
1 'polypeptide(L)'
;LYVHNTNYEELYKHIPKVILPSEYGGSAGSTEDILDYWREKVQEYSSFLEEDKQFGTDESRRHGKPKTAEDMFGAEGSFRKLEVD
;
A
#
# COMPACT_ATOMS: atom_id res chain seq x y z
N LEU A 1 1.59 -8.66 -11.64
CA LEU A 1 1.76 -7.20 -11.54
C LEU A 1 1.14 -6.58 -12.78
N TYR A 2 0.17 -5.66 -12.63
CA TYR A 2 -0.45 -4.97 -13.76
C TYR A 2 0.17 -3.58 -13.91
N VAL A 3 0.58 -3.21 -15.12
CA VAL A 3 1.16 -1.89 -15.44
C VAL A 3 0.47 -1.37 -16.70
N HIS A 4 -0.36 -0.33 -16.54
CA HIS A 4 -1.22 0.16 -17.62
C HIS A 4 -0.73 1.47 -18.26
N ASN A 5 0.19 2.21 -17.62
CA ASN A 5 0.70 3.50 -18.09
C ASN A 5 -0.43 4.44 -18.56
N THR A 6 -0.46 4.85 -19.83
CA THR A 6 -1.49 5.71 -20.42
C THR A 6 -2.65 4.93 -21.06
N ASN A 7 -2.64 3.59 -20.99
CA ASN A 7 -3.69 2.74 -21.53
C ASN A 7 -4.80 2.51 -20.50
N TYR A 8 -5.73 3.47 -20.41
CA TYR A 8 -6.86 3.38 -19.49
C TYR A 8 -7.90 2.34 -19.88
N GLU A 9 -8.00 1.95 -21.16
CA GLU A 9 -8.94 0.90 -21.59
C GLU A 9 -8.62 -0.45 -20.96
N GLU A 10 -7.33 -0.80 -20.83
CA GLU A 10 -6.92 -2.00 -20.08
C GLU A 10 -7.16 -1.84 -18.57
N LEU A 11 -6.97 -0.65 -18.01
CA LEU A 11 -7.26 -0.37 -16.60
C LEU A 11 -8.75 -0.58 -16.28
N TYR A 12 -9.66 -0.14 -17.16
CA TYR A 12 -11.10 -0.23 -16.97
C TYR A 12 -11.63 -1.67 -16.93
N LYS A 13 -10.88 -2.65 -17.46
CA LYS A 13 -11.21 -4.07 -17.35
C LYS A 13 -11.05 -4.61 -15.92
N HIS A 14 -10.22 -3.95 -15.11
CA HIS A 14 -9.94 -4.34 -13.73
C HIS A 14 -10.68 -3.49 -12.71
N ILE A 15 -10.94 -2.21 -13.02
CA ILE A 15 -11.57 -1.25 -12.12
C ILE A 15 -12.72 -0.55 -12.86
N PRO A 16 -13.96 -0.52 -12.32
CA PRO A 16 -15.08 0.15 -12.98
C PRO A 16 -14.78 1.63 -13.25
N LYS A 17 -15.00 2.09 -14.47
CA LYS A 17 -14.75 3.48 -14.88
C LYS A 17 -15.49 4.50 -14.02
N VAL A 18 -16.73 4.20 -13.62
CA VAL A 18 -17.59 5.10 -12.85
C VAL A 18 -17.01 5.51 -11.49
N ILE A 19 -16.16 4.66 -10.88
CA ILE A 19 -15.55 4.92 -9.56
C ILE A 19 -14.21 5.64 -9.65
N LEU A 20 -13.70 5.89 -10.85
CA LEU A 20 -12.45 6.60 -11.05
C LEU A 20 -12.66 8.13 -11.06
N PRO A 21 -11.63 8.91 -10.72
CA PRO A 21 -11.67 10.37 -10.87
C PRO A 21 -11.83 10.78 -12.32
N SER A 22 -12.31 12.00 -12.52
CA SER A 22 -12.56 12.59 -13.84
C SER A 22 -11.29 12.66 -14.69
N GLU A 23 -10.12 12.89 -14.07
CA GLU A 23 -8.81 12.95 -14.71
C GLU A 23 -8.38 11.59 -15.31
N TYR A 24 -8.95 10.48 -14.81
CA TYR A 24 -8.76 9.13 -15.33
C TYR A 24 -9.91 8.70 -16.25
N GLY A 25 -10.78 9.64 -16.65
CA GLY A 25 -11.94 9.41 -17.50
C GLY A 25 -13.17 8.86 -16.76
N GLY A 26 -13.15 8.80 -15.43
CA GLY A 26 -14.28 8.35 -14.63
C GLY A 26 -15.28 9.45 -14.28
N SER A 27 -16.14 9.18 -13.30
CA SER A 27 -17.21 10.10 -12.88
C SER A 27 -17.36 10.20 -11.36
N ALA A 28 -16.35 9.83 -10.59
CA ALA A 28 -16.38 9.84 -9.13
C ALA A 28 -15.99 11.19 -8.49
N GLY A 29 -16.03 12.28 -9.26
CA GLY A 29 -15.53 13.60 -8.85
C GLY A 29 -14.14 13.90 -9.39
N SER A 30 -13.57 15.02 -8.97
CA SER A 30 -12.17 15.37 -9.30
C SER A 30 -11.21 14.68 -8.34
N THR A 31 -9.94 14.57 -8.75
CA THR A 31 -8.89 14.06 -7.86
C THR A 31 -8.72 14.94 -6.62
N GLU A 32 -8.94 16.25 -6.76
CA GLU A 32 -8.86 17.22 -5.65
C GLU A 32 -9.96 16.99 -4.61
N ASP A 33 -11.21 16.79 -5.05
CA ASP A 33 -12.34 16.50 -4.15
C ASP A 33 -12.08 15.22 -3.32
N ILE A 34 -11.54 14.19 -4.00
CA ILE A 34 -11.23 12.91 -3.36
C ILE A 34 -10.10 13.08 -2.33
N LEU A 35 -9.07 13.88 -2.65
CA LEU A 35 -7.97 14.17 -1.73
C LEU A 35 -8.46 14.93 -0.49
N ASP A 36 -9.31 15.92 -0.66
CA ASP A 36 -9.86 16.70 0.44
C ASP A 36 -10.75 15.85 1.35
N TYR A 37 -11.62 15.01 0.76
CA TYR A 37 -12.42 14.05 1.50
C TYR A 37 -11.56 13.11 2.36
N TRP A 38 -10.49 12.53 1.79
CA TRP A 38 -9.62 11.64 2.55
C TRP A 38 -8.80 12.37 3.62
N ARG A 39 -8.39 13.61 3.36
CA ARG A 39 -7.71 14.44 4.36
C ARG A 39 -8.62 14.68 5.56
N GLU A 40 -9.87 15.05 5.33
CA GLU A 40 -10.86 15.24 6.39
C GLU A 40 -11.10 13.92 7.14
N LYS A 41 -11.26 12.80 6.44
CA LYS A 41 -11.43 11.48 7.07
C LYS A 41 -10.26 11.12 7.97
N VAL A 42 -9.02 11.31 7.53
CA VAL A 42 -7.84 11.03 8.37
C VAL A 42 -7.82 11.93 9.61
N GLN A 43 -8.22 13.19 9.49
CA GLN A 43 -8.34 14.10 10.64
C GLN A 43 -9.44 13.67 11.62
N GLU A 44 -10.60 13.23 11.11
CA GLU A 44 -11.71 12.70 11.90
C GLU A 44 -11.25 11.50 12.76
N TYR A 45 -10.44 10.60 12.18
CA TYR A 45 -9.90 9.43 12.89
C TYR A 45 -8.61 9.71 13.67
N SER A 46 -8.16 10.97 13.79
CA SER A 46 -6.87 11.30 14.42
C SER A 46 -6.71 10.72 15.83
N SER A 47 -7.73 10.80 16.68
CA SER A 47 -7.66 10.24 18.05
C SER A 47 -7.49 8.72 18.05
N PHE A 48 -8.21 8.01 17.18
CA PHE A 48 -8.06 6.56 17.01
C PHE A 48 -6.65 6.20 16.52
N LEU A 49 -6.12 6.96 15.55
CA LEU A 49 -4.77 6.74 15.03
C LEU A 49 -3.68 7.06 16.06
N GLU A 50 -3.87 8.05 16.94
CA GLU A 50 -2.93 8.31 18.04
C GLU A 50 -2.97 7.22 19.13
N GLU A 51 -4.16 6.64 19.39
CA GLU A 51 -4.30 5.50 20.28
C GLU A 51 -3.64 4.25 19.69
N ASP A 52 -3.84 4.00 18.39
CA ASP A 52 -3.26 2.85 17.68
C ASP A 52 -1.72 2.79 17.80
N LYS A 53 -1.06 3.96 17.80
CA LYS A 53 0.41 4.07 18.00
C LYS A 53 0.88 3.55 19.35
N GLN A 54 0.01 3.46 20.35
CA GLN A 54 0.35 2.91 21.67
C GLN A 54 0.37 1.38 21.67
N PHE A 55 -0.22 0.76 20.63
CA PHE A 55 -0.24 -0.69 20.46
C PHE A 55 0.80 -1.12 19.43
N GLY A 56 1.39 -2.29 19.64
CA GLY A 56 2.44 -2.80 18.80
C GLY A 56 3.15 -3.97 19.46
N THR A 57 4.03 -4.62 18.69
CA THR A 57 4.87 -5.70 19.23
C THR A 57 6.22 -5.12 19.60
N ASP A 58 6.67 -5.39 20.82
CA ASP A 58 8.05 -5.17 21.21
C ASP A 58 8.93 -6.23 20.53
N GLU A 59 9.54 -5.83 19.42
CA GLU A 59 10.41 -6.70 18.60
C GLU A 59 11.63 -7.23 19.36
N SER A 60 12.04 -6.59 20.45
CA SER A 60 13.13 -7.10 21.30
C SER A 60 12.76 -8.39 22.04
N ARG A 61 11.46 -8.66 22.18
CA ARG A 61 10.91 -9.85 22.86
C ARG A 61 10.55 -10.96 21.89
N ARG A 62 10.73 -10.75 20.58
CA ARG A 62 10.49 -11.78 19.57
C ARG A 62 11.56 -12.87 19.68
N HIS A 63 11.14 -14.12 19.84
CA HIS A 63 12.06 -15.25 19.86
C HIS A 63 12.60 -15.54 18.45
N GLY A 64 13.92 -15.71 18.32
CA GLY A 64 14.60 -15.94 17.04
C GLY A 64 15.14 -14.66 16.41
N LYS A 65 15.80 -14.77 15.26
CA LYS A 65 16.25 -13.58 14.51
C LYS A 65 15.02 -12.81 13.98
N PRO A 66 14.97 -11.48 14.13
CA PRO A 66 13.90 -10.69 13.53
C PRO A 66 13.94 -10.91 12.01
N LYS A 67 12.81 -11.33 11.44
CA LYS A 67 12.69 -11.43 9.99
C LYS A 67 12.65 -10.02 9.44
N THR A 68 13.75 -9.56 8.88
CA THR A 68 13.81 -8.23 8.30
C THR A 68 13.09 -8.21 6.95
N ALA A 69 12.85 -7.02 6.42
CA ALA A 69 12.41 -6.89 5.03
C ALA A 69 13.39 -7.58 4.06
N GLU A 70 14.68 -7.68 4.43
CA GLU A 70 15.68 -8.43 3.67
C GLU A 70 15.38 -9.94 3.67
N ASP A 71 15.01 -10.53 4.81
CA ASP A 71 14.60 -11.95 4.91
C ASP A 71 13.30 -12.25 4.15
N MET A 72 12.37 -11.28 4.10
CA MET A 72 11.05 -11.49 3.51
C MET A 72 10.99 -11.24 2.01
N PHE A 73 11.77 -10.29 1.50
CA PHE A 73 11.67 -9.83 0.11
C PHE A 73 12.99 -9.98 -0.69
N GLY A 74 14.06 -10.47 -0.07
CA GLY A 74 15.32 -10.78 -0.76
C GLY A 74 16.00 -9.57 -1.38
N ALA A 75 15.81 -8.38 -0.78
CA ALA A 75 16.11 -7.09 -1.39
C ALA A 75 17.61 -6.75 -1.53
N GLU A 76 18.53 -7.60 -1.04
CA GLU A 76 19.94 -7.44 -1.37
C GLU A 76 20.60 -8.76 -1.79
N GLY A 77 21.10 -8.78 -3.02
CA GLY A 77 21.79 -9.91 -3.60
C GLY A 77 23.19 -10.09 -3.01
N SER A 78 23.40 -11.25 -2.39
CA SER A 78 24.46 -12.16 -2.84
C SER A 78 23.93 -13.57 -2.70
N PHE A 79 23.58 -14.19 -3.83
CA PHE A 79 23.40 -15.64 -3.90
C PHE A 79 24.62 -16.32 -3.28
N ARG A 80 24.53 -16.76 -2.02
CA ARG A 80 25.60 -17.49 -1.33
C ARG A 80 25.11 -18.68 -0.53
N LYS A 81 23.96 -19.26 -0.89
CA LYS A 81 23.71 -20.63 -0.47
C LYS A 81 22.87 -21.38 -1.49
N LEU A 82 23.56 -22.23 -2.23
CA LEU A 82 22.96 -23.41 -2.84
C LEU A 82 23.01 -24.48 -1.75
N GLU A 83 21.87 -24.87 -1.18
CA GLU A 83 21.80 -26.11 -0.41
C GLU A 83 21.51 -27.24 -1.40
N VAL A 84 22.49 -28.13 -1.52
CA VAL A 84 22.34 -29.43 -2.19
C VAL A 84 22.46 -30.46 -1.09
N ASP A 85 21.56 -31.45 -1.12
CA ASP A 85 21.57 -32.62 -0.24
C ASP A 85 22.92 -33.39 -0.34
#